data_AF-A0A923TGH6-F1
#
_entry.id   AF-A0A923TGH6-F1
#
_cell.length_a   1.000
_cell.length_b   1.000
_cell.length_c   1.000
_cell.angle_alpha   90.00
_cell.angle_beta   90.00
_cell.angle_gamma   90.00
#
_symmetry.space_group_name_H-M   'P 1'
#
loop_
_entity.id
_entity.type
_entity.pdbx_description
1 polymer ?
#
loop_
_entity_poly.entity_id
_entity_poly.type
_entity_poly.pdbx_seq_one_letter_code
_entity_poly.pdbx_strand_id
1 'polypeptide(L)'
;MRNLFLSTLIFVFYAGVANAAEECVNGALPQNDQLIQAYRKNNDPLKKSFIDETKPAATPICNHAQKQTLNFMKVAQACDLMARANGPFPSSVKLDCLVASTNRRPGGEQFICDESSPTNPRKSVSRGNAADGPPNTNQCFTRELADYVRYAINQAIKCLSNEEPIDAQLILKKINNETSFNFSLSGNGGRGLMQLTTPAVREMTNVKYGQALYVMQEVAKSSKKSCAPFRQIASADLANPKGIQQGNICDWTNTGDGLARNLLYGIGYHRHVREKYIKPHLQKIAPQLAGNREIVGLLSTISFGPEGIKGALGLLSKNRVGKKTQAAGLKKSLLSQSSYLNQREEKQEELLCLKRNLKDGTNLKCDDMKFSDAEIAGNTCVSK
;
A
#
# COMPACT_ATOMS: atom_id res chain seq x y z
N MET A 1 67.13 -27.60 5.17
CA MET A 1 65.86 -27.78 5.91
C MET A 1 64.73 -27.16 5.09
N ARG A 2 63.96 -28.00 4.42
CA ARG A 2 62.75 -27.63 3.66
C ARG A 2 61.56 -27.78 4.60
N ASN A 3 60.83 -26.71 4.88
CA ASN A 3 59.50 -26.81 5.48
C ASN A 3 58.47 -26.22 4.52
N LEU A 4 57.67 -27.14 4.00
CA LEU A 4 56.49 -26.99 3.15
C LEU A 4 55.28 -26.65 4.04
N PHE A 5 54.44 -25.73 3.55
CA PHE A 5 52.96 -25.74 3.55
C PHE A 5 52.19 -26.26 4.79
N LEU A 6 51.30 -25.40 5.32
CA LEU A 6 49.85 -25.62 5.23
C LEU A 6 49.09 -24.34 5.66
N SER A 7 48.64 -23.53 4.70
CA SER A 7 47.64 -22.49 4.94
C SER A 7 46.25 -23.10 4.77
N THR A 8 45.55 -23.30 5.87
CA THR A 8 44.17 -23.78 5.91
C THR A 8 43.23 -22.68 5.40
N LEU A 9 42.86 -22.74 4.12
CA LEU A 9 41.75 -21.95 3.58
C LEU A 9 40.44 -22.55 4.09
N ILE A 10 39.82 -21.91 5.07
CA ILE A 10 38.45 -22.23 5.50
C ILE A 10 37.50 -21.61 4.47
N PHE A 11 37.08 -22.42 3.49
CA PHE A 11 35.92 -22.12 2.67
C PHE A 11 34.66 -22.27 3.54
N VAL A 12 34.16 -21.16 4.06
CA VAL A 12 32.78 -21.09 4.55
C VAL A 12 31.88 -21.17 3.32
N PHE A 13 31.39 -22.37 3.03
CA PHE A 13 30.25 -22.55 2.15
C PHE A 13 29.05 -21.88 2.81
N TYR A 14 28.78 -20.62 2.42
CA TYR A 14 27.45 -20.06 2.52
C TYR A 14 26.57 -20.93 1.62
N ALA A 15 25.85 -21.88 2.22
CA ALA A 15 24.74 -22.54 1.57
C ALA A 15 23.77 -21.43 1.16
N GLY A 16 23.79 -21.07 -0.12
CA GLY A 16 22.82 -20.19 -0.72
C GLY A 16 21.45 -20.82 -0.51
N VAL A 17 20.69 -20.28 0.44
CA VAL A 17 19.25 -20.46 0.47
C VAL A 17 18.79 -19.91 -0.87
N ALA A 18 18.37 -20.80 -1.78
CA ALA A 18 17.76 -20.40 -3.03
C ALA A 18 16.57 -19.50 -2.68
N ASN A 19 16.76 -18.19 -2.84
CA ASN A 19 15.73 -17.22 -2.54
C ASN A 19 14.57 -17.49 -3.48
N ALA A 20 13.36 -17.52 -2.95
CA ALA A 20 12.09 -17.57 -3.67
C ALA A 20 11.83 -16.26 -4.46
N ALA A 21 12.82 -15.79 -5.21
CA ALA A 21 12.84 -14.51 -5.92
C ALA A 21 12.36 -14.62 -7.39
N GLU A 22 11.96 -15.80 -7.86
CA GLU A 22 11.75 -16.05 -9.30
C GLU A 22 10.31 -15.95 -9.82
N GLU A 23 9.28 -15.78 -8.99
CA GLU A 23 7.88 -15.77 -9.47
C GLU A 23 7.33 -14.36 -9.74
N CYS A 24 8.14 -13.50 -10.34
CA CYS A 24 7.62 -12.37 -11.09
C CYS A 24 8.15 -12.50 -12.52
N VAL A 25 7.24 -12.81 -13.43
CA VAL A 25 7.59 -13.13 -14.81
C VAL A 25 8.18 -11.86 -15.44
N ASN A 26 9.46 -11.91 -15.81
CA ASN A 26 10.17 -10.77 -16.42
C ASN A 26 9.34 -10.14 -17.56
N GLY A 27 8.81 -8.93 -17.31
CA GLY A 27 8.06 -8.17 -18.31
C GLY A 27 6.63 -8.66 -18.59
N ALA A 28 6.14 -9.68 -17.89
CA ALA A 28 4.73 -10.07 -17.91
C ALA A 28 4.14 -9.97 -16.51
N LEU A 29 2.90 -9.51 -16.45
CA LEU A 29 2.10 -9.61 -15.23
C LEU A 29 2.11 -11.08 -14.79
N PRO A 30 2.40 -11.39 -13.51
CA PRO A 30 2.33 -12.76 -13.04
C PRO A 30 0.96 -13.32 -13.43
N GLN A 31 0.94 -14.56 -13.92
CA GLN A 31 -0.34 -15.26 -14.00
C GLN A 31 -0.94 -15.24 -12.60
N ASN A 32 -2.23 -15.00 -12.50
CA ASN A 32 -2.85 -14.75 -11.20
C ASN A 32 -2.69 -15.94 -10.23
N ASP A 33 -2.63 -17.19 -10.74
CA ASP A 33 -2.29 -18.38 -9.94
C ASP A 33 -0.85 -18.33 -9.41
N GLN A 34 0.10 -17.85 -10.22
CA GLN A 34 1.48 -17.63 -9.79
C GLN A 34 1.56 -16.58 -8.68
N LEU A 35 0.72 -15.54 -8.71
CA LEU A 35 0.68 -14.53 -7.65
C LEU A 35 0.29 -15.15 -6.29
N ILE A 36 -0.74 -16.00 -6.30
CA ILE A 36 -1.22 -16.68 -5.09
C ILE A 36 -0.18 -17.69 -4.59
N GLN A 37 0.44 -18.45 -5.50
CA GLN A 37 1.49 -19.39 -5.14
C GLN A 37 2.73 -18.66 -4.61
N ALA A 38 3.16 -17.58 -5.24
CA ALA A 38 4.26 -16.74 -4.77
C ALA A 38 3.97 -16.19 -3.37
N TYR A 39 2.74 -15.72 -3.11
CA TYR A 39 2.32 -15.31 -1.78
C TYR A 39 2.33 -16.46 -0.76
N ARG A 40 1.89 -17.66 -1.12
CA ARG A 40 1.88 -18.81 -0.20
C ARG A 40 3.29 -19.32 0.12
N LYS A 41 4.20 -19.23 -0.84
CA LYS A 41 5.60 -19.68 -0.72
C LYS A 41 6.52 -18.60 -0.13
N ASN A 42 6.11 -17.33 -0.09
CA ASN A 42 7.00 -16.28 0.40
C ASN A 42 7.29 -16.46 1.91
N ASN A 43 8.51 -16.09 2.29
CA ASN A 43 8.99 -16.19 3.67
C ASN A 43 9.73 -14.91 4.07
N ASP A 44 9.32 -13.79 3.46
CA ASP A 44 9.88 -12.47 3.72
C ASP A 44 9.46 -11.94 5.11
N PRO A 45 10.15 -10.92 5.64
CA PRO A 45 9.86 -10.38 6.97
C PRO A 45 8.43 -9.87 7.13
N LEU A 46 7.81 -9.34 6.07
CA LEU A 46 6.44 -8.83 6.10
C LEU A 46 5.44 -9.97 6.22
N LYS A 47 5.59 -11.05 5.44
CA LYS A 47 4.76 -12.26 5.58
C LYS A 47 4.93 -12.92 6.95
N LYS A 48 6.16 -13.08 7.43
CA LYS A 48 6.42 -13.64 8.77
C LYS A 48 5.71 -12.85 9.85
N SER A 49 5.85 -11.53 9.81
CA SER A 49 5.18 -10.62 10.74
C SER A 49 3.66 -10.70 10.63
N PHE A 50 3.10 -10.81 9.42
CA PHE A 50 1.67 -11.06 9.22
C PHE A 50 1.23 -12.37 9.87
N ILE A 51 1.91 -13.47 9.58
CA ILE A 51 1.61 -14.79 10.15
C ILE A 51 1.67 -14.74 11.67
N ASP A 52 2.70 -14.12 12.24
CA ASP A 52 2.89 -14.06 13.69
C ASP A 52 1.85 -13.17 14.41
N GLU A 53 1.41 -12.08 13.78
CA GLU A 53 0.40 -11.18 14.36
C GLU A 53 -1.05 -11.63 14.11
N THR A 54 -1.28 -12.48 13.10
CA THR A 54 -2.62 -13.01 12.77
C THR A 54 -2.84 -14.43 13.24
N LYS A 55 -1.80 -15.12 13.74
CA LYS A 55 -1.98 -16.34 14.53
C LYS A 55 -2.97 -16.04 15.66
N PRO A 56 -4.05 -16.83 15.80
CA PRO A 56 -4.94 -16.68 16.94
C PRO A 56 -4.10 -16.74 18.21
N ALA A 57 -4.16 -15.68 19.03
CA ALA A 57 -3.60 -15.76 20.37
C ALA A 57 -4.26 -16.97 21.03
N ALA A 58 -3.45 -17.91 21.54
CA ALA A 58 -3.92 -19.08 22.27
C ALA A 58 -4.55 -18.62 23.60
N THR A 59 -5.72 -17.99 23.52
CA THR A 59 -6.55 -17.65 24.66
C THR A 59 -7.39 -18.87 25.00
N PRO A 60 -7.60 -19.18 26.29
CA PRO A 60 -8.43 -20.32 26.71
C PRO A 60 -9.84 -20.30 26.07
N ILE A 61 -10.37 -19.11 25.79
CA ILE A 61 -11.68 -18.87 25.18
C ILE A 61 -11.70 -19.25 23.67
N CYS A 62 -10.69 -18.86 22.88
CA CYS A 62 -10.64 -19.26 21.46
C CYS A 62 -10.33 -20.78 21.32
N ASN A 63 -9.60 -21.39 22.28
CA ASN A 63 -9.39 -22.86 22.33
C ASN A 63 -10.69 -23.64 22.60
N HIS A 64 -11.59 -23.10 23.43
CA HIS A 64 -12.86 -23.75 23.74
C HIS A 64 -13.86 -23.68 22.57
N ALA A 65 -13.87 -22.56 21.83
CA ALA A 65 -14.68 -22.38 20.63
C ALA A 65 -14.16 -23.21 19.42
N GLN A 66 -12.84 -23.33 19.25
CA GLN A 66 -12.23 -24.19 18.22
C GLN A 66 -12.57 -25.67 18.41
N LYS A 67 -12.73 -26.13 19.67
CA LYS A 67 -13.12 -27.52 19.97
C LYS A 67 -14.61 -27.82 19.71
N GLN A 68 -15.47 -26.80 19.59
CA GLN A 68 -16.93 -26.98 19.52
C GLN A 68 -17.56 -26.61 18.16
N THR A 69 -16.82 -26.03 17.21
CA THR A 69 -17.40 -25.63 15.91
C THR A 69 -16.53 -26.00 14.71
N LEU A 70 -17.12 -26.68 13.72
CA LEU A 70 -16.55 -27.10 12.42
C LEU A 70 -16.20 -25.93 11.47
N ASN A 71 -16.26 -24.68 11.93
CA ASN A 71 -16.09 -23.49 11.09
C ASN A 71 -15.00 -22.57 11.66
N PHE A 72 -13.76 -23.06 11.59
CA PHE A 72 -12.54 -22.39 12.06
C PHE A 72 -12.40 -20.94 11.56
N MET A 73 -12.88 -20.63 10.35
CA MET A 73 -12.78 -19.29 9.76
C MET A 73 -13.65 -18.23 10.45
N LYS A 74 -14.86 -18.59 10.93
CA LYS A 74 -15.75 -17.63 11.60
C LYS A 74 -15.23 -17.27 12.99
N VAL A 75 -14.66 -18.24 13.70
CA VAL A 75 -14.03 -18.03 15.02
C VAL A 75 -12.74 -17.21 14.88
N ALA A 76 -11.92 -17.48 13.86
CA ALA A 76 -10.74 -16.67 13.55
C ALA A 76 -11.09 -15.22 13.18
N GLN A 77 -12.19 -14.99 12.44
CA GLN A 77 -12.69 -13.64 12.16
C GLN A 77 -13.21 -12.92 13.41
N ALA A 78 -13.86 -13.64 14.33
CA ALA A 78 -14.35 -13.07 15.59
C ALA A 78 -13.21 -12.72 16.57
N CYS A 79 -12.24 -13.62 16.76
CA CYS A 79 -11.02 -13.33 17.54
C CYS A 79 -10.20 -12.20 16.84
N ASP A 80 -10.18 -12.21 15.50
CA ASP A 80 -9.78 -11.17 14.52
C ASP A 80 -10.25 -9.73 14.86
N LEU A 81 -11.57 -9.63 15.04
CA LEU A 81 -12.30 -8.39 15.30
C LEU A 81 -12.06 -7.87 16.72
N MET A 82 -11.92 -8.76 17.71
CA MET A 82 -11.71 -8.37 19.10
C MET A 82 -10.28 -7.85 19.39
N ALA A 83 -9.26 -8.40 18.72
CA ALA A 83 -7.89 -7.90 18.85
C ALA A 83 -7.68 -6.49 18.25
N ARG A 84 -8.58 -6.07 17.34
CA ARG A 84 -8.53 -4.75 16.67
C ARG A 84 -9.17 -3.60 17.44
N ALA A 85 -9.93 -3.89 18.50
CA ALA A 85 -10.76 -2.89 19.17
C ALA A 85 -10.00 -2.00 20.18
N ASN A 86 -8.78 -2.36 20.61
CA ASN A 86 -8.19 -1.81 21.84
C ASN A 86 -6.78 -1.18 21.70
N GLY A 87 -6.41 -0.64 20.54
CA GLY A 87 -5.12 0.03 20.37
C GLY A 87 -5.25 1.53 20.04
N PRO A 88 -4.46 2.43 20.66
CA PRO A 88 -4.46 3.88 20.38
C PRO A 88 -3.73 4.23 19.06
N PHE A 89 -3.89 3.39 18.04
CA PHE A 89 -3.13 3.47 16.80
C PHE A 89 -3.74 4.48 15.82
N PRO A 90 -2.94 5.05 14.90
CA PRO A 90 -3.49 5.84 13.81
C PRO A 90 -4.50 5.01 13.02
N SER A 91 -5.46 5.74 12.47
CA SER A 91 -6.57 5.22 11.72
C SER A 91 -6.14 4.13 10.72
N SER A 92 -6.85 2.98 10.67
CA SER A 92 -6.45 1.83 9.83
C SER A 92 -7.44 1.54 8.71
N VAL A 93 -6.94 1.25 7.52
CA VAL A 93 -7.72 0.86 6.34
C VAL A 93 -8.49 -0.42 6.63
N LYS A 94 -9.81 -0.38 6.38
CA LYS A 94 -10.71 -1.52 6.56
C LYS A 94 -10.68 -2.46 5.36
N LEU A 95 -10.88 -3.74 5.62
CA LEU A 95 -10.79 -4.80 4.63
C LEU A 95 -11.90 -4.75 3.59
N ASP A 96 -13.12 -4.43 4.03
CA ASP A 96 -14.29 -4.31 3.17
C ASP A 96 -14.06 -3.28 2.04
N CYS A 97 -13.40 -2.16 2.35
CA CYS A 97 -13.06 -1.16 1.34
C CYS A 97 -11.91 -1.59 0.41
N LEU A 98 -10.92 -2.33 0.92
CA LEU A 98 -9.90 -2.93 0.05
C LEU A 98 -10.54 -3.93 -0.92
N VAL A 99 -11.35 -4.85 -0.42
CA VAL A 99 -12.04 -5.87 -1.24
C VAL A 99 -12.96 -5.21 -2.27
N ALA A 100 -13.73 -4.20 -1.88
CA ALA A 100 -14.54 -3.42 -2.82
C ALA A 100 -13.68 -2.70 -3.87
N SER A 101 -12.51 -2.19 -3.50
CA SER A 101 -11.58 -1.58 -4.45
C SER A 101 -11.03 -2.60 -5.44
N THR A 102 -10.66 -3.81 -5.01
CA THR A 102 -10.16 -4.87 -5.90
C THR A 102 -11.20 -5.36 -6.94
N ASN A 103 -12.46 -4.96 -6.78
CA ASN A 103 -13.53 -5.13 -7.76
C ASN A 103 -13.58 -4.04 -8.83
N ARG A 104 -12.84 -2.96 -8.68
CA ARG A 104 -12.63 -1.99 -9.75
C ARG A 104 -11.70 -2.60 -10.80
N ARG A 105 -11.73 -2.04 -12.00
CA ARG A 105 -10.89 -2.48 -13.15
C ARG A 105 -9.74 -1.50 -13.40
N PRO A 106 -8.68 -1.48 -12.57
CA PRO A 106 -7.51 -0.64 -12.81
C PRO A 106 -6.66 -1.22 -13.94
N GLY A 107 -6.22 -0.38 -14.89
CA GLY A 107 -5.19 -0.75 -15.86
C GLY A 107 -5.63 -1.58 -17.08
N GLY A 108 -6.93 -1.87 -17.26
CA GLY A 108 -7.45 -2.57 -18.45
C GLY A 108 -7.87 -4.03 -18.19
N GLU A 109 -8.48 -4.67 -19.20
CA GLU A 109 -9.11 -6.00 -19.07
C GLU A 109 -8.14 -7.16 -18.82
N GLN A 110 -6.84 -6.96 -19.09
CA GLN A 110 -5.80 -7.96 -18.88
C GLN A 110 -5.52 -8.26 -17.40
N PHE A 111 -6.01 -7.42 -16.49
CA PHE A 111 -5.91 -7.60 -15.04
C PHE A 111 -7.19 -8.17 -14.43
N ILE A 112 -8.18 -8.48 -15.27
CA ILE A 112 -9.46 -9.02 -14.85
C ILE A 112 -9.38 -10.53 -14.84
N CYS A 113 -9.91 -11.11 -13.77
CA CYS A 113 -10.03 -12.53 -13.58
C CYS A 113 -11.24 -13.07 -14.29
N ASP A 114 -10.97 -13.95 -15.23
CA ASP A 114 -11.94 -14.54 -16.12
C ASP A 114 -11.86 -16.06 -15.99
N GLU A 115 -12.81 -16.62 -15.25
CA GLU A 115 -12.96 -18.06 -15.08
C GLU A 115 -13.48 -18.75 -16.35
N SER A 116 -14.12 -18.00 -17.25
CA SER A 116 -14.68 -18.53 -18.49
C SER A 116 -13.64 -18.71 -19.60
N SER A 117 -12.40 -18.26 -19.35
CA SER A 117 -11.26 -18.42 -20.27
C SER A 117 -10.17 -19.33 -19.66
N PRO A 118 -10.44 -20.62 -19.41
CA PRO A 118 -9.45 -21.55 -18.84
C PRO A 118 -8.22 -21.73 -19.72
N THR A 119 -8.32 -21.43 -21.02
CA THR A 119 -7.22 -21.48 -21.99
C THR A 119 -6.31 -20.24 -21.95
N ASN A 120 -6.67 -19.19 -21.20
CA ASN A 120 -5.82 -18.03 -20.99
C ASN A 120 -5.29 -17.98 -19.54
N PRO A 121 -4.10 -18.57 -19.28
CA PRO A 121 -3.55 -18.64 -17.92
C PRO A 121 -3.18 -17.27 -17.34
N ARG A 122 -3.23 -16.18 -18.12
CA ARG A 122 -3.11 -14.81 -17.60
C ARG A 122 -4.39 -14.28 -16.98
N LYS A 123 -5.54 -14.91 -17.26
CA LYS A 123 -6.86 -14.51 -16.78
C LYS A 123 -7.53 -15.52 -15.86
N SER A 124 -7.11 -16.80 -15.90
CA SER A 124 -7.67 -17.83 -15.04
C SER A 124 -6.94 -17.94 -13.69
N VAL A 125 -7.73 -17.98 -12.62
CA VAL A 125 -7.36 -18.56 -11.32
C VAL A 125 -8.43 -19.56 -11.00
N SER A 126 -8.03 -20.77 -10.61
CA SER A 126 -8.98 -21.67 -9.94
C SER A 126 -9.36 -20.98 -8.63
N ARG A 127 -10.55 -20.37 -8.58
CA ARG A 127 -11.14 -19.93 -7.32
C ARG A 127 -11.26 -21.19 -6.47
N GLY A 128 -10.30 -21.40 -5.56
CA GLY A 128 -10.44 -22.43 -4.53
C GLY A 128 -11.84 -22.31 -3.94
N ASN A 129 -12.48 -23.45 -3.66
CA ASN A 129 -13.88 -23.59 -3.27
C ASN A 129 -14.51 -22.28 -2.76
N ALA A 130 -15.62 -21.85 -3.39
CA ALA A 130 -16.33 -20.59 -3.16
C ALA A 130 -16.65 -20.23 -1.68
N ALA A 131 -16.37 -21.12 -0.73
CA ALA A 131 -16.40 -20.89 0.71
C ALA A 131 -15.22 -20.02 1.24
N ASP A 132 -14.06 -19.98 0.58
CA ASP A 132 -12.82 -19.39 1.15
C ASP A 132 -12.33 -18.08 0.46
N GLY A 133 -13.00 -17.64 -0.61
CA GLY A 133 -12.66 -16.43 -1.36
C GLY A 133 -13.50 -15.19 -0.97
N PRO A 134 -13.02 -13.95 -1.18
CA PRO A 134 -13.93 -12.81 -1.18
C PRO A 134 -14.91 -13.01 -2.35
N PRO A 135 -16.21 -12.68 -2.19
CA PRO A 135 -17.16 -12.82 -3.28
C PRO A 135 -16.72 -11.89 -4.41
N ASN A 136 -16.30 -12.47 -5.54
CA ASN A 136 -15.91 -11.81 -6.79
C ASN A 136 -14.89 -10.67 -6.57
N THR A 137 -13.60 -10.84 -6.88
CA THR A 137 -12.71 -9.68 -7.13
C THR A 137 -12.32 -9.71 -8.59
N ASN A 138 -12.27 -8.54 -9.23
CA ASN A 138 -11.78 -8.47 -10.61
C ASN A 138 -10.27 -8.79 -10.68
N GLN A 139 -9.48 -8.61 -9.61
CA GLN A 139 -8.01 -8.71 -9.66
C GLN A 139 -7.41 -10.02 -9.12
N CYS A 140 -8.20 -11.10 -8.97
CA CYS A 140 -7.75 -12.42 -8.48
C CYS A 140 -7.14 -12.38 -7.09
N PHE A 141 -7.71 -11.56 -6.22
CA PHE A 141 -7.29 -11.52 -4.83
C PHE A 141 -8.06 -12.59 -4.07
N THR A 142 -7.33 -13.51 -3.43
CA THR A 142 -7.91 -14.36 -2.38
C THR A 142 -8.13 -13.53 -1.13
N ARG A 143 -8.95 -14.05 -0.20
CA ARG A 143 -9.22 -13.37 1.07
C ARG A 143 -7.95 -13.24 1.90
N GLU A 144 -7.14 -14.29 1.92
CA GLU A 144 -5.84 -14.32 2.59
C GLU A 144 -4.89 -13.25 2.03
N LEU A 145 -4.82 -13.10 0.70
CA LEU A 145 -3.99 -12.08 0.06
C LEU A 145 -4.50 -10.66 0.37
N ALA A 146 -5.82 -10.46 0.34
CA ALA A 146 -6.43 -9.18 0.72
C ALA A 146 -6.13 -8.80 2.18
N ASP A 147 -6.20 -9.78 3.09
CA ASP A 147 -5.86 -9.60 4.50
C ASP A 147 -4.37 -9.25 4.68
N TYR A 148 -3.49 -9.92 3.96
CA TYR A 148 -2.06 -9.62 3.94
C TYR A 148 -1.73 -8.24 3.37
N VAL A 149 -2.32 -7.84 2.24
CA VAL A 149 -2.11 -6.49 1.66
C VAL A 149 -2.62 -5.40 2.60
N ARG A 150 -3.79 -5.60 3.23
CA ARG A 150 -4.31 -4.67 4.25
C ARG A 150 -3.35 -4.57 5.43
N TYR A 151 -2.86 -5.70 5.93
CA TYR A 151 -1.89 -5.74 7.02
C TYR A 151 -0.65 -4.92 6.65
N ALA A 152 -0.09 -5.16 5.47
CA ALA A 152 1.09 -4.46 4.98
C ALA A 152 0.90 -2.94 4.94
N ILE A 153 -0.22 -2.47 4.38
CA ILE A 153 -0.56 -1.04 4.30
C ILE A 153 -0.64 -0.44 5.70
N ASN A 154 -1.38 -1.07 6.60
CA ASN A 154 -1.58 -0.55 7.96
C ASN A 154 -0.27 -0.58 8.77
N GLN A 155 0.58 -1.59 8.60
CA GLN A 155 1.90 -1.61 9.24
C GLN A 155 2.81 -0.51 8.69
N ALA A 156 2.79 -0.26 7.38
CA ALA A 156 3.58 0.81 6.78
C ALA A 156 3.13 2.20 7.27
N ILE A 157 1.82 2.45 7.33
CA ILE A 157 1.23 3.67 7.92
C ILE A 157 1.69 3.84 9.36
N LYS A 158 1.59 2.80 10.20
CA LYS A 158 2.03 2.84 11.60
C LYS A 158 3.54 3.04 11.74
N CYS A 159 4.35 2.42 10.89
CA CYS A 159 5.79 2.56 10.93
C CYS A 159 6.22 4.00 10.62
N LEU A 160 5.68 4.55 9.52
CA LEU A 160 6.08 5.84 8.97
C LEU A 160 5.38 7.03 9.63
N SER A 161 4.35 6.80 10.45
CA SER A 161 3.75 7.82 11.30
C SER A 161 4.72 8.24 12.41
N ASN A 162 5.00 9.54 12.51
CA ASN A 162 5.75 10.17 13.60
C ASN A 162 4.78 11.00 14.47
N GLU A 163 5.24 12.12 15.04
CA GLU A 163 4.40 13.07 15.78
C GLU A 163 3.19 13.55 14.95
N GLU A 164 3.36 13.69 13.63
CA GLU A 164 2.27 13.97 12.70
C GLU A 164 1.89 12.69 11.94
N PRO A 165 0.82 11.99 12.34
CA PRO A 165 0.50 10.69 11.78
C PRO A 165 0.24 10.79 10.27
N ILE A 166 0.53 9.69 9.58
CA ILE A 166 0.12 9.52 8.18
C ILE A 166 -1.39 9.33 8.16
N ASP A 167 -2.08 10.11 7.33
CA ASP A 167 -3.52 9.98 7.15
C ASP A 167 -3.84 8.74 6.28
N ALA A 168 -4.40 7.72 6.91
CA ALA A 168 -4.78 6.50 6.23
C ALA A 168 -5.89 6.70 5.19
N GLN A 169 -6.71 7.75 5.30
CA GLN A 169 -7.71 8.08 4.28
C GLN A 169 -7.03 8.54 3.00
N LEU A 170 -5.97 9.33 3.13
CA LEU A 170 -5.16 9.77 2.00
C LEU A 170 -4.48 8.57 1.33
N ILE A 171 -3.86 7.69 2.12
CA ILE A 171 -3.19 6.48 1.59
C ILE A 171 -4.19 5.54 0.92
N LEU A 172 -5.35 5.29 1.53
CA LEU A 172 -6.45 4.53 0.94
C LEU A 172 -6.83 5.10 -0.43
N LYS A 173 -7.15 6.40 -0.48
CA LYS A 173 -7.62 7.05 -1.70
C LYS A 173 -6.53 7.05 -2.78
N LYS A 174 -5.26 7.22 -2.41
CA LYS A 174 -4.11 7.09 -3.34
C LYS A 174 -4.04 5.70 -3.94
N ILE A 175 -3.95 4.65 -3.11
CA ILE A 175 -3.86 3.26 -3.61
C ILE A 175 -5.09 2.90 -4.45
N ASN A 176 -6.28 3.29 -3.99
CA ASN A 176 -7.53 3.08 -4.72
C ASN A 176 -7.47 3.76 -6.11
N ASN A 177 -7.03 5.01 -6.18
CA ASN A 177 -6.94 5.75 -7.44
C ASN A 177 -5.93 5.14 -8.42
N GLU A 178 -4.76 4.73 -7.92
CA GLU A 178 -3.64 4.27 -8.74
C GLU A 178 -3.79 2.84 -9.24
N THR A 179 -4.18 1.94 -8.34
CA THR A 179 -4.06 0.50 -8.61
C THR A 179 -5.25 -0.31 -8.13
N SER A 180 -6.21 0.33 -7.46
CA SER A 180 -7.30 -0.36 -6.78
C SER A 180 -6.81 -1.56 -5.94
N PHE A 181 -5.69 -1.35 -5.25
CA PHE A 181 -4.97 -2.31 -4.40
C PHE A 181 -4.19 -3.42 -5.12
N ASN A 182 -4.11 -3.39 -6.44
CA ASN A 182 -3.27 -4.31 -7.18
C ASN A 182 -1.78 -3.91 -7.12
N PHE A 183 -1.01 -4.61 -6.29
CA PHE A 183 0.42 -4.35 -6.14
C PHE A 183 1.27 -4.89 -7.29
N SER A 184 0.73 -5.72 -8.18
CA SER A 184 1.47 -6.28 -9.31
C SER A 184 1.47 -5.37 -10.56
N LEU A 185 0.69 -4.28 -10.55
CA LEU A 185 0.60 -3.34 -11.67
C LEU A 185 1.92 -2.61 -11.94
N SER A 186 2.34 -2.60 -13.21
CA SER A 186 3.44 -1.80 -13.70
C SER A 186 2.98 -1.01 -14.92
N GLY A 187 2.55 0.24 -14.71
CA GLY A 187 2.11 1.14 -15.78
C GLY A 187 3.26 1.91 -16.44
N ASN A 188 2.94 2.78 -17.39
CA ASN A 188 3.92 3.71 -17.95
C ASN A 188 4.34 4.72 -16.86
N GLY A 189 5.61 4.67 -16.45
CA GLY A 189 6.18 5.60 -15.46
C GLY A 189 5.94 5.26 -13.98
N GLY A 190 5.08 4.28 -13.67
CA GLY A 190 4.73 3.88 -12.29
C GLY A 190 4.92 2.38 -12.02
N ARG A 191 5.30 2.01 -10.79
CA ARG A 191 5.48 0.60 -10.38
C ARG A 191 4.74 0.29 -9.08
N GLY A 192 4.05 -0.85 -9.07
CA GLY A 192 3.39 -1.47 -7.94
C GLY A 192 2.26 -0.65 -7.30
N LEU A 193 1.89 -1.01 -6.08
CA LEU A 193 0.68 -0.57 -5.38
C LEU A 193 0.45 0.96 -5.33
N MET A 194 1.52 1.72 -5.13
CA MET A 194 1.55 3.19 -5.00
C MET A 194 1.90 3.89 -6.32
N GLN A 195 2.18 3.12 -7.38
CA GLN A 195 2.69 3.58 -8.68
C GLN A 195 3.94 4.46 -8.54
N LEU A 196 4.99 3.91 -7.94
CA LEU A 196 6.26 4.60 -7.71
C LEU A 196 6.93 5.01 -9.02
N THR A 197 7.40 6.25 -9.06
CA THR A 197 8.14 6.82 -10.20
C THR A 197 9.65 6.78 -9.94
N THR A 198 10.46 6.77 -11.01
CA THR A 198 11.92 6.82 -10.90
C THR A 198 12.42 8.02 -10.07
N PRO A 199 11.88 9.24 -10.23
CA PRO A 199 12.24 10.37 -9.36
C PRO A 199 11.97 10.12 -7.87
N ALA A 200 10.80 9.57 -7.51
CA ALA A 200 10.46 9.27 -6.12
C ALA A 200 11.43 8.26 -5.50
N VAL A 201 11.76 7.20 -6.26
CA VAL A 201 12.73 6.19 -5.83
C VAL A 201 14.13 6.78 -5.64
N ARG A 202 14.59 7.62 -6.58
CA ARG A 202 15.88 8.31 -6.46
C ARG A 202 15.94 9.21 -5.24
N GLU A 203 14.87 9.95 -4.94
CA GLU A 203 14.81 10.84 -3.78
C GLU A 203 14.99 10.08 -2.46
N MET A 204 14.46 8.85 -2.39
CA MET A 204 14.49 7.99 -1.21
C MET A 204 15.81 7.23 -1.01
N THR A 205 16.64 7.08 -2.05
CA THR A 205 17.78 6.15 -2.05
C THR A 205 19.13 6.76 -2.42
N ASN A 206 19.13 7.91 -3.11
CA ASN A 206 20.36 8.48 -3.60
C ASN A 206 21.11 9.21 -2.48
N VAL A 207 22.26 8.67 -2.06
CA VAL A 207 23.09 9.25 -0.99
C VAL A 207 23.63 10.64 -1.35
N LYS A 208 23.83 10.92 -2.64
CA LYS A 208 24.46 12.17 -3.11
C LYS A 208 23.47 13.33 -3.18
N TYR A 209 22.21 13.06 -3.50
CA TYR A 209 21.23 14.12 -3.80
C TYR A 209 19.81 13.86 -3.28
N GLY A 210 19.49 12.67 -2.78
CA GLY A 210 18.16 12.31 -2.34
C GLY A 210 17.83 12.92 -0.98
N GLN A 211 16.94 13.90 -0.95
CA GLN A 211 16.56 14.61 0.27
C GLN A 211 15.62 13.78 1.16
N ALA A 212 15.09 12.67 0.64
CA ALA A 212 14.20 11.77 1.38
C ALA A 212 14.92 10.56 2.00
N LEU A 213 16.25 10.42 1.79
CA LEU A 213 17.05 9.31 2.33
C LEU A 213 16.91 9.13 3.86
N TYR A 214 16.69 10.22 4.60
CA TYR A 214 16.51 10.17 6.05
C TYR A 214 15.33 9.27 6.45
N VAL A 215 14.29 9.17 5.63
CA VAL A 215 13.13 8.31 5.90
C VAL A 215 13.55 6.85 5.96
N MET A 216 14.39 6.41 5.01
CA MET A 216 14.95 5.05 4.99
C MET A 216 15.87 4.82 6.19
N GLN A 217 16.70 5.80 6.53
CA GLN A 217 17.60 5.73 7.70
C GLN A 217 16.84 5.63 9.02
N GLU A 218 15.75 6.39 9.18
CA GLU A 218 14.87 6.32 10.34
C GLU A 218 14.21 4.95 10.46
N VAL A 219 13.67 4.41 9.36
CA VAL A 219 13.04 3.07 9.38
C VAL A 219 14.05 1.99 9.72
N ALA A 220 15.24 2.00 9.09
CA ALA A 220 16.30 1.03 9.36
C ALA A 220 16.73 1.01 10.83
N LYS A 221 16.72 2.18 11.50
CA LYS A 221 17.11 2.33 12.92
C LYS A 221 15.93 2.26 13.90
N SER A 222 14.70 2.13 13.41
CA SER A 222 13.50 2.22 14.23
C SER A 222 13.36 1.05 15.20
N SER A 223 13.03 1.34 16.46
CA SER A 223 12.64 0.33 17.45
C SER A 223 11.13 0.01 17.43
N LYS A 224 10.33 0.72 16.61
CA LYS A 224 8.88 0.49 16.53
C LYS A 224 8.62 -0.93 16.01
N LYS A 225 7.77 -1.67 16.71
CA LYS A 225 7.32 -3.01 16.27
C LYS A 225 6.74 -2.98 14.84
N SER A 226 5.96 -1.96 14.51
CA SER A 226 5.40 -1.77 13.17
C SER A 226 6.44 -1.57 12.06
N CYS A 227 7.66 -1.13 12.39
CA CYS A 227 8.76 -1.01 11.43
C CYS A 227 9.59 -2.29 11.30
N ALA A 228 9.37 -3.30 12.15
CA ALA A 228 10.10 -4.56 12.09
C ALA A 228 10.17 -5.20 10.70
N PRO A 229 9.05 -5.36 9.96
CA PRO A 229 9.08 -5.97 8.63
C PRO A 229 9.76 -5.09 7.56
N PHE A 230 9.86 -3.77 7.77
CA PHE A 230 10.43 -2.84 6.79
C PHE A 230 11.92 -2.55 7.03
N ARG A 231 12.44 -2.82 8.24
CA ARG A 231 13.84 -2.56 8.61
C ARG A 231 14.83 -3.24 7.67
N GLN A 232 14.63 -4.53 7.40
CA GLN A 232 15.54 -5.28 6.55
C GLN A 232 15.61 -4.69 5.14
N ILE A 233 14.47 -4.31 4.57
CA ILE A 233 14.39 -3.68 3.24
C ILE A 233 15.07 -2.31 3.27
N ALA A 234 14.80 -1.51 4.30
CA ALA A 234 15.43 -0.20 4.44
C ALA A 234 16.96 -0.31 4.54
N SER A 235 17.47 -1.23 5.38
CA SER A 235 18.91 -1.49 5.52
C SER A 235 19.55 -2.00 4.23
N ALA A 236 18.90 -2.95 3.55
CA ALA A 236 19.39 -3.51 2.29
C ALA A 236 19.45 -2.45 1.19
N ASP A 237 18.40 -1.65 1.04
CA ASP A 237 18.33 -0.61 0.01
C ASP A 237 19.21 0.60 0.34
N LEU A 238 19.53 0.87 1.60
CA LEU A 238 20.55 1.86 1.99
C LEU A 238 21.96 1.40 1.64
N ALA A 239 22.24 0.10 1.79
CA ALA A 239 23.55 -0.48 1.46
C ALA A 239 23.72 -0.67 -0.06
N ASN A 240 22.64 -1.06 -0.75
CA ASN A 240 22.61 -1.29 -2.19
C ASN A 240 21.34 -0.68 -2.82
N PRO A 241 21.36 0.63 -3.12
CA PRO A 241 20.24 1.35 -3.73
C PRO A 241 19.69 0.67 -4.98
N LYS A 242 18.39 0.32 -4.94
CA LYS A 242 17.68 -0.19 -6.11
C LYS A 242 17.01 0.96 -6.86
N GLY A 243 17.31 1.08 -8.15
CA GLY A 243 16.54 1.92 -9.07
C GLY A 243 15.32 1.18 -9.63
N ILE A 244 14.42 1.91 -10.29
CA ILE A 244 13.41 1.31 -11.18
C ILE A 244 14.03 1.15 -12.57
N GLN A 245 14.16 -0.09 -13.02
CA GLN A 245 14.65 -0.49 -14.33
C GLN A 245 13.74 -1.59 -14.90
N GLN A 246 13.75 -1.77 -16.22
CA GLN A 246 12.90 -2.79 -16.84
C GLN A 246 13.28 -4.21 -16.41
N GLY A 247 14.58 -4.49 -16.21
CA GLY A 247 15.08 -5.78 -15.77
C GLY A 247 14.84 -6.11 -14.29
N ASN A 248 14.34 -5.16 -13.48
CA ASN A 248 14.12 -5.37 -12.04
C ASN A 248 12.72 -4.94 -11.56
N ILE A 249 11.73 -4.87 -12.45
CA ILE A 249 10.35 -4.50 -12.11
C ILE A 249 9.82 -5.31 -10.93
N CYS A 250 10.20 -6.58 -10.88
CA CYS A 250 9.82 -7.53 -9.86
C CYS A 250 10.28 -7.17 -8.44
N ASP A 251 11.36 -6.40 -8.29
CA ASP A 251 11.78 -5.85 -7.01
C ASP A 251 10.75 -4.87 -6.42
N TRP A 252 9.77 -4.43 -7.22
CA TRP A 252 8.78 -3.41 -6.86
C TRP A 252 7.34 -3.91 -6.87
N THR A 253 7.09 -5.09 -7.44
CA THR A 253 5.73 -5.60 -7.74
C THR A 253 5.44 -7.00 -7.20
N ASN A 254 6.43 -7.70 -6.63
CA ASN A 254 6.20 -9.01 -6.01
C ASN A 254 5.45 -8.91 -4.66
N THR A 255 4.88 -10.02 -4.21
CA THR A 255 4.08 -10.13 -2.97
C THR A 255 4.89 -9.94 -1.68
N GLY A 256 6.20 -10.13 -1.70
CA GLY A 256 7.06 -9.97 -0.52
C GLY A 256 7.71 -8.59 -0.46
N ASP A 257 9.02 -8.57 -0.65
CA ASP A 257 9.83 -7.34 -0.64
C ASP A 257 9.31 -6.28 -1.60
N GLY A 258 8.71 -6.67 -2.74
CA GLY A 258 8.13 -5.76 -3.71
C GLY A 258 7.02 -4.90 -3.11
N LEU A 259 6.00 -5.52 -2.52
CA LEU A 259 4.92 -4.85 -1.82
C LEU A 259 5.44 -3.98 -0.67
N ALA A 260 6.33 -4.53 0.15
CA ALA A 260 6.87 -3.83 1.30
C ALA A 260 7.71 -2.61 0.90
N ARG A 261 8.57 -2.73 -0.12
CA ARG A 261 9.33 -1.64 -0.73
C ARG A 261 8.38 -0.59 -1.32
N ASN A 262 7.33 -1.02 -2.01
CA ASN A 262 6.37 -0.12 -2.63
C ASN A 262 5.68 0.79 -1.59
N LEU A 263 5.26 0.20 -0.47
CA LEU A 263 4.65 0.91 0.64
C LEU A 263 5.63 1.81 1.38
N LEU A 264 6.83 1.30 1.68
CA LEU A 264 7.88 2.05 2.37
C LEU A 264 8.26 3.32 1.58
N TYR A 265 8.54 3.18 0.29
CA TYR A 265 8.92 4.29 -0.56
C TYR A 265 7.74 5.20 -0.85
N GLY A 266 6.54 4.65 -1.07
CA GLY A 266 5.37 5.43 -1.40
C GLY A 266 4.95 6.32 -0.23
N ILE A 267 4.67 5.70 0.91
CA ILE A 267 4.25 6.44 2.10
C ILE A 267 5.40 7.31 2.63
N GLY A 268 6.64 6.83 2.53
CA GLY A 268 7.83 7.56 2.95
C GLY A 268 8.09 8.81 2.12
N TYR A 269 7.99 8.71 0.79
CA TYR A 269 8.13 9.87 -0.09
C TYR A 269 6.97 10.85 0.11
N HIS A 270 5.74 10.37 0.35
CA HIS A 270 4.61 11.25 0.68
C HIS A 270 4.88 12.04 1.98
N ARG A 271 5.39 11.37 3.02
CA ARG A 271 5.81 12.03 4.27
C ARG A 271 6.89 13.08 4.01
N HIS A 272 7.92 12.74 3.25
CA HIS A 272 8.98 13.66 2.89
C HIS A 272 8.45 14.93 2.21
N VAL A 273 7.59 14.75 1.20
CA VAL A 273 7.00 15.87 0.45
C VAL A 273 6.18 16.78 1.35
N ARG A 274 5.34 16.19 2.22
CA ARG A 274 4.54 16.90 3.22
C ARG A 274 5.42 17.75 4.13
N GLU A 275 6.46 17.14 4.72
CA GLU A 275 7.27 17.72 5.79
C GLU A 275 8.34 18.70 5.28
N LYS A 276 8.92 18.44 4.11
CA LYS A 276 10.08 19.21 3.59
C LYS A 276 9.70 20.25 2.55
N TYR A 277 8.56 20.12 1.88
CA TYR A 277 8.15 21.09 0.84
C TYR A 277 6.83 21.76 1.18
N ILE A 278 5.75 21.01 1.37
CA ILE A 278 4.40 21.58 1.46
C ILE A 278 4.21 22.40 2.75
N LYS A 279 4.46 21.79 3.91
CA LYS A 279 4.30 22.51 5.19
C LYS A 279 5.24 23.72 5.30
N PRO A 280 6.55 23.62 5.00
CA PRO A 280 7.44 24.78 5.06
C PRO A 280 7.03 25.90 4.09
N HIS A 281 6.57 25.54 2.88
CA HIS A 281 6.12 26.54 1.91
C HIS A 281 4.86 27.27 2.41
N LEU A 282 3.85 26.52 2.89
CA LEU A 282 2.66 27.12 3.52
C LEU A 282 3.02 27.96 4.73
N GLN A 283 3.95 27.51 5.57
CA GLN A 283 4.42 28.27 6.74
C GLN A 283 4.97 29.65 6.34
N LYS A 284 5.59 29.76 5.16
CA LYS A 284 6.12 31.02 4.64
C LYS A 284 5.02 31.94 4.10
N ILE A 285 4.07 31.41 3.32
CA ILE A 285 3.12 32.24 2.56
C ILE A 285 1.75 32.40 3.26
N ALA A 286 1.31 31.39 4.00
CA ALA A 286 0.01 31.30 4.66
C ALA A 286 0.11 30.42 5.93
N PRO A 287 0.76 30.90 7.01
CA PRO A 287 1.07 30.09 8.21
C PRO A 287 -0.15 29.39 8.81
N GLN A 288 -1.33 30.01 8.75
CA GLN A 288 -2.58 29.45 9.25
C GLN A 288 -3.00 28.16 8.53
N LEU A 289 -2.56 27.97 7.28
CA LEU A 289 -2.85 26.78 6.48
C LEU A 289 -1.83 25.66 6.71
N ALA A 290 -0.63 25.96 7.23
CA ALA A 290 0.40 24.95 7.49
C ALA A 290 0.01 23.98 8.62
N GLY A 291 -0.85 24.42 9.55
CA GLY A 291 -1.47 23.57 10.57
C GLY A 291 -2.78 22.90 10.11
N ASN A 292 -3.32 23.26 8.95
CA ASN A 292 -4.54 22.66 8.44
C ASN A 292 -4.23 21.33 7.74
N ARG A 293 -4.49 20.22 8.46
CA ARG A 293 -4.20 18.86 7.98
C ARG A 293 -4.86 18.53 6.64
N GLU A 294 -6.06 19.04 6.39
CA GLU A 294 -6.79 18.77 5.15
C GLU A 294 -6.12 19.44 3.95
N ILE A 295 -5.79 20.74 4.05
CA ILE A 295 -5.10 21.47 2.98
C ILE A 295 -3.72 20.88 2.73
N VAL A 296 -2.96 20.60 3.79
CA VAL A 296 -1.64 19.96 3.70
C VAL A 296 -1.77 18.59 3.03
N GLY A 297 -2.77 17.79 3.40
CA GLY A 297 -3.03 16.47 2.81
C GLY A 297 -3.38 16.54 1.32
N LEU A 298 -4.24 17.47 0.92
CA LEU A 298 -4.59 17.66 -0.50
C LEU A 298 -3.38 18.08 -1.33
N LEU A 299 -2.59 19.05 -0.87
CA LEU A 299 -1.39 19.51 -1.58
C LEU A 299 -0.29 18.43 -1.62
N SER A 300 -0.13 17.67 -0.54
CA SER A 300 0.79 16.53 -0.51
C SER A 300 0.33 15.45 -1.48
N THR A 301 -0.97 15.19 -1.59
CA THR A 301 -1.56 14.27 -2.57
C THR A 301 -1.29 14.71 -4.00
N ILE A 302 -1.55 15.99 -4.32
CA ILE A 302 -1.26 16.56 -5.64
C ILE A 302 0.23 16.40 -5.97
N SER A 303 1.09 16.68 -4.98
CA SER A 303 2.54 16.54 -5.13
C SER A 303 3.01 15.10 -5.34
N PHE A 304 2.16 14.15 -4.99
CA PHE A 304 2.36 12.72 -5.18
C PHE A 304 1.79 12.19 -6.50
N GLY A 305 1.06 13.04 -7.22
CA GLY A 305 0.54 12.78 -8.55
C GLY A 305 1.55 13.10 -9.67
N PRO A 306 1.08 13.06 -10.93
CA PRO A 306 1.95 13.21 -12.11
C PRO A 306 2.73 14.53 -12.19
N GLU A 307 2.16 15.62 -11.70
CA GLU A 307 2.78 16.96 -11.74
C GLU A 307 3.84 17.19 -10.66
N GLY A 308 3.94 16.27 -9.68
CA GLY A 308 4.86 16.39 -8.57
C GLY A 308 4.64 17.66 -7.73
N ILE A 309 5.66 18.04 -6.97
CA ILE A 309 5.65 19.25 -6.12
C ILE A 309 5.31 20.52 -6.94
N LYS A 310 5.74 20.59 -8.20
CA LYS A 310 5.47 21.74 -9.08
C LYS A 310 3.98 21.95 -9.30
N GLY A 311 3.19 20.89 -9.44
CA GLY A 311 1.73 21.01 -9.59
C GLY A 311 1.07 21.63 -8.36
N ALA A 312 1.44 21.17 -7.16
CA ALA A 312 0.91 21.72 -5.92
C ALA A 312 1.29 23.19 -5.72
N LEU A 313 2.56 23.55 -5.95
CA LEU A 313 3.02 24.94 -5.85
C LEU A 313 2.40 25.83 -6.95
N GLY A 314 2.20 25.29 -8.14
CA GLY A 314 1.50 25.97 -9.24
C GLY A 314 0.06 26.32 -8.87
N LEU A 315 -0.67 25.39 -8.24
CA LEU A 315 -2.03 25.64 -7.75
C LEU A 315 -2.07 26.67 -6.61
N LEU A 316 -1.09 26.66 -5.70
CA LEU A 316 -0.98 27.70 -4.67
C LEU A 316 -0.78 29.10 -5.29
N SER A 317 0.11 29.19 -6.28
CA SER A 317 0.38 30.43 -7.03
C SER A 317 -0.86 30.90 -7.79
N LYS A 318 -1.52 30.01 -8.54
CA LYS A 318 -2.74 30.29 -9.31
C LYS A 318 -3.88 30.81 -8.43
N ASN A 319 -4.04 30.25 -7.23
CA ASN A 319 -5.05 30.69 -6.25
C ASN A 319 -4.59 31.87 -5.39
N ARG A 320 -3.42 32.46 -5.68
CA ARG A 320 -2.84 33.61 -4.96
C ARG A 320 -2.84 33.40 -3.44
N VAL A 321 -2.45 32.21 -3.00
CA VAL A 321 -2.53 31.82 -1.60
C VAL A 321 -1.64 32.72 -0.74
N GLY A 322 -2.19 33.22 0.37
CA GLY A 322 -1.50 34.10 1.31
C GLY A 322 -2.13 34.09 2.71
N LYS A 323 -1.69 35.03 3.56
CA LYS A 323 -2.14 35.16 4.96
C LYS A 323 -3.65 35.33 5.16
N LYS A 324 -4.38 35.83 4.15
CA LYS A 324 -5.83 36.04 4.19
C LYS A 324 -6.63 34.89 3.58
N THR A 325 -5.97 33.91 2.98
CA THR A 325 -6.65 32.79 2.32
C THR A 325 -7.36 31.91 3.34
N GLN A 326 -8.64 31.67 3.10
CA GLN A 326 -9.48 30.79 3.90
C GLN A 326 -9.34 29.34 3.45
N ALA A 327 -9.23 28.41 4.41
CA ALA A 327 -9.02 26.99 4.12
C ALA A 327 -10.17 26.40 3.28
N ALA A 328 -11.43 26.68 3.64
CA ALA A 328 -12.59 26.15 2.91
C ALA A 328 -12.62 26.60 1.43
N GLY A 329 -12.31 27.87 1.17
CA GLY A 329 -12.22 28.40 -0.19
C GLY A 329 -11.10 27.74 -0.99
N LEU A 330 -9.90 27.62 -0.40
CA LEU A 330 -8.77 26.96 -1.05
C LEU A 330 -9.06 25.48 -1.33
N LYS A 331 -9.65 24.75 -0.37
CA LYS A 331 -10.08 23.35 -0.56
C LYS A 331 -10.94 23.21 -1.81
N LYS A 332 -12.00 24.02 -1.91
CA LYS A 332 -12.90 24.01 -3.07
C LYS A 332 -12.17 24.26 -4.38
N SER A 333 -11.23 25.22 -4.40
CA SER A 333 -10.42 25.50 -5.59
C SER A 333 -9.45 24.37 -5.95
N LEU A 334 -8.81 23.73 -4.95
CA LEU A 334 -7.88 22.63 -5.20
C LEU A 334 -8.60 21.43 -5.81
N LEU A 335 -9.78 21.09 -5.27
CA LEU A 335 -10.62 20.02 -5.81
C LEU A 335 -11.02 20.34 -7.25
N SER A 336 -11.59 21.51 -7.53
CA SER A 336 -12.07 21.84 -8.87
C SER A 336 -10.97 21.97 -9.92
N GLN A 337 -9.75 22.37 -9.54
CA GLN A 337 -8.65 22.64 -10.48
C GLN A 337 -7.68 21.48 -10.66
N SER A 338 -7.68 20.49 -9.76
CA SER A 338 -6.78 19.33 -9.86
C SER A 338 -7.51 18.13 -10.46
N SER A 339 -7.18 17.82 -11.71
CA SER A 339 -7.68 16.60 -12.39
C SER A 339 -7.39 15.34 -11.58
N TYR A 340 -6.23 15.28 -10.93
CA TYR A 340 -5.82 14.17 -10.09
C TYR A 340 -6.71 14.01 -8.84
N LEU A 341 -7.07 15.11 -8.17
CA LEU A 341 -7.97 15.05 -7.01
C LEU A 341 -9.39 14.65 -7.42
N ASN A 342 -9.88 15.13 -8.57
CA ASN A 342 -11.19 14.76 -9.12
C ASN A 342 -11.25 13.26 -9.44
N GLN A 343 -10.28 12.73 -10.20
CA GLN A 343 -10.20 11.29 -10.50
C GLN A 343 -10.19 10.45 -9.22
N ARG A 344 -9.45 10.89 -8.21
CA ARG A 344 -9.41 10.21 -6.90
C ARG A 344 -10.77 10.19 -6.20
N GLU A 345 -11.60 11.22 -6.35
CA GLU A 345 -12.95 11.26 -5.78
C GLU A 345 -13.93 10.39 -6.56
N GLU A 346 -13.93 10.45 -7.89
CA GLU A 346 -14.69 9.55 -8.76
C GLU A 346 -14.36 8.07 -8.46
N LYS A 347 -13.06 7.78 -8.25
CA LYS A 347 -12.59 6.44 -7.90
C LYS A 347 -12.98 6.01 -6.49
N GLN A 348 -13.15 6.97 -5.58
CA GLN A 348 -13.68 6.69 -4.24
C GLN A 348 -15.19 6.40 -4.29
N GLU A 349 -15.95 7.11 -5.13
CA GLU A 349 -17.37 6.81 -5.38
C GLU A 349 -17.57 5.42 -5.97
N GLU A 350 -16.76 5.05 -6.97
CA GLU A 350 -16.76 3.71 -7.57
C GLU A 350 -16.52 2.63 -6.49
N LEU A 351 -15.56 2.85 -5.58
CA LEU A 351 -15.30 1.96 -4.45
C LEU A 351 -16.52 1.85 -3.53
N LEU A 352 -17.12 2.98 -3.14
CA LEU A 352 -18.25 2.99 -2.21
C LEU A 352 -19.50 2.34 -2.80
N CYS A 353 -19.73 2.52 -4.10
CA CYS A 353 -20.78 1.84 -4.83
C CYS A 353 -20.60 0.32 -4.79
N LEU A 354 -19.42 -0.17 -5.18
CA LEU A 354 -19.09 -1.60 -5.13
C LEU A 354 -19.21 -2.17 -3.71
N LYS A 355 -18.78 -1.40 -2.71
CA LYS A 355 -18.89 -1.77 -1.31
C LYS A 355 -20.35 -1.97 -0.88
N ARG A 356 -21.26 -1.07 -1.27
CA ARG A 356 -22.69 -1.18 -0.97
C ARG A 356 -23.31 -2.37 -1.70
N ASN A 357 -23.05 -2.51 -2.99
CA ASN A 357 -23.55 -3.64 -3.78
C ASN A 357 -23.09 -5.00 -3.22
N LEU A 358 -21.83 -5.12 -2.77
CA LEU A 358 -21.31 -6.33 -2.12
C LEU A 358 -21.97 -6.61 -0.76
N LYS A 359 -22.33 -5.57 -0.01
CA LYS A 359 -22.94 -5.70 1.32
C LYS A 359 -24.42 -6.03 1.24
N ASP A 360 -25.14 -5.36 0.35
CA ASP A 360 -26.59 -5.37 0.30
C ASP A 360 -27.11 -6.37 -0.76
N GLY A 361 -26.23 -6.97 -1.56
CA GLY A 361 -26.60 -7.88 -2.65
C GLY A 361 -27.37 -7.18 -3.77
N THR A 362 -27.28 -5.86 -3.85
CA THR A 362 -28.00 -5.02 -4.79
C THR A 362 -27.18 -4.82 -6.07
N ASN A 363 -27.86 -4.76 -7.22
CA ASN A 363 -27.26 -4.42 -8.51
C ASN A 363 -27.60 -2.97 -8.88
N LEU A 364 -27.47 -2.06 -7.91
CA LEU A 364 -27.73 -0.64 -8.16
C LEU A 364 -26.61 -0.07 -9.03
N LYS A 365 -26.98 0.78 -9.99
CA LYS A 365 -26.00 1.55 -10.78
C LYS A 365 -25.36 2.58 -9.86
N CYS A 366 -24.05 2.79 -10.02
CA CYS A 366 -23.32 3.73 -9.17
C CYS A 366 -23.83 5.16 -9.32
N ASP A 367 -24.29 5.54 -10.51
CA ASP A 367 -24.83 6.88 -10.80
C ASP A 367 -26.10 7.22 -10.01
N ASP A 368 -26.83 6.19 -9.55
CA ASP A 368 -28.05 6.36 -8.75
C ASP A 368 -27.73 6.52 -7.25
N MET A 369 -26.48 6.30 -6.85
CA MET A 369 -26.06 6.38 -5.45
C MET A 369 -25.53 7.76 -5.10
N LYS A 370 -26.03 8.31 -3.99
CA LYS A 370 -25.44 9.48 -3.34
C LYS A 370 -24.58 9.06 -2.16
N PHE A 371 -23.43 9.70 -2.03
CA PHE A 371 -22.50 9.53 -0.93
C PHE A 371 -22.33 10.86 -0.19
N SER A 372 -22.21 10.80 1.12
CA SER A 372 -21.90 11.97 1.94
C SER A 372 -20.44 12.40 1.78
N ASP A 373 -20.13 13.67 2.03
CA ASP A 373 -18.75 14.19 2.07
C ASP A 373 -17.84 13.34 2.99
N ALA A 374 -18.40 12.83 4.10
CA ALA A 374 -17.68 11.96 5.02
C ALA A 374 -17.31 10.61 4.39
N GLU A 375 -18.20 10.02 3.59
CA GLU A 375 -17.91 8.79 2.85
C GLU A 375 -16.87 9.03 1.76
N ILE A 376 -16.98 10.12 1.01
CA ILE A 376 -16.01 10.54 -0.02
C ILE A 376 -14.64 10.87 0.59
N ALA A 377 -14.62 11.42 1.81
CA ALA A 377 -13.39 11.61 2.58
C ALA A 377 -12.75 10.28 3.00
N GLY A 378 -13.49 9.17 3.00
CA GLY A 378 -13.00 7.86 3.41
C GLY A 378 -13.27 7.51 4.87
N ASN A 379 -14.09 8.28 5.60
CA ASN A 379 -14.38 8.07 7.02
C ASN A 379 -15.00 6.69 7.30
N THR A 380 -15.73 6.12 6.35
CA THR A 380 -16.34 4.80 6.49
C THR A 380 -15.38 3.65 6.17
N CYS A 381 -14.25 3.95 5.51
CA CYS A 381 -13.24 3.01 5.06
C CYS A 381 -11.99 2.94 5.93
N VAL A 382 -11.91 3.78 6.96
CA VAL A 382 -10.81 3.80 7.91
C VAL A 382 -11.39 3.71 9.33
N SER A 383 -10.78 2.89 10.18
CA SER A 383 -11.07 2.82 11.62
C SER A 383 -10.45 4.02 12.33
N LYS A 384 -11.07 4.52 13.40
CA LYS A 384 -10.53 5.64 14.18
C LYS A 384 -9.61 5.13 15.29
#